data_AF-A0A960UFT6-F1
#
_entry.id   AF-A0A960UFT6-F1
#
_cell.length_a   1.000
_cell.length_b   1.000
_cell.length_c   1.000
_cell.angle_alpha   90.00
_cell.angle_beta   90.00
_cell.angle_gamma   90.00
#
_symmetry.space_group_name_H-M   'P 1'
#
loop_
_entity.id
_entity.type
_entity.pdbx_description
1 polymer ?
#
loop_
_entity_poly.entity_id
_entity_poly.type
_entity_poly.pdbx_seq_one_letter_code
_entity_poly.pdbx_strand_id
1 'polypeptide(L)'
;MKKLLMAFVVLTLATGVATADTYIGMYAAPTATECYAGTSVYTATTVYFTAWVDTDWSGEISAAEFYVENFPEAAGMGVITENWNTDLVIGVISYGIALAFNPPLSGPLAALGSVDFFTTDANWIPADYSMYVRPSRASNGLLLVDTDGIEYQVGGGMFTFNCSNPTNCDCLEGVATDDANWSSVKALY
;
A
#
# COMPACT_ATOMS: atom_id res chain seq x y z
N MET A 1 53.17 20.57 32.21
CA MET A 1 52.86 20.09 30.85
C MET A 1 51.46 19.49 30.85
N LYS A 2 50.44 20.24 30.41
CA LYS A 2 49.06 19.75 30.27
C LYS A 2 48.80 19.54 28.78
N LYS A 3 48.58 18.29 28.36
CA LYS A 3 48.20 17.93 26.99
C LYS A 3 46.70 18.22 26.84
N LEU A 4 46.36 19.16 25.97
CA LEU A 4 44.99 19.44 25.55
C LEU A 4 44.63 18.42 24.47
N LEU A 5 43.75 17.45 24.78
CA LEU A 5 43.14 16.60 23.75
C LEU A 5 41.99 17.38 23.13
N MET A 6 42.14 17.75 21.86
CA MET A 6 41.07 18.35 21.07
C MET A 6 40.24 17.20 20.49
N ALA A 7 39.04 16.99 21.04
CA ALA A 7 38.10 16.00 20.52
C ALA A 7 37.44 16.56 19.26
N PHE A 8 37.76 15.95 18.11
CA PHE A 8 37.05 16.18 16.86
C PHE A 8 35.72 15.43 16.94
N VAL A 9 34.64 16.13 17.26
CA VAL A 9 33.28 15.61 17.09
C VAL A 9 32.99 15.67 15.61
N VAL A 10 33.13 14.51 14.93
CA VAL A 10 32.58 14.33 13.58
C VAL A 10 31.08 14.28 13.76
N LEU A 11 30.44 15.43 13.56
CA LEU A 11 28.99 15.53 13.47
C LEU A 11 28.61 14.91 12.12
N THR A 12 28.30 13.62 12.11
CA THR A 12 27.67 12.97 10.96
C THR A 12 26.29 13.61 10.84
N LEU A 13 26.18 14.62 9.99
CA LEU A 13 24.90 15.12 9.50
C LEU A 13 24.24 13.91 8.83
N ALA A 14 23.24 13.34 9.50
CA ALA A 14 22.23 12.56 8.82
C ALA A 14 21.62 13.52 7.81
N THR A 15 22.06 13.42 6.56
CA THR A 15 21.33 13.98 5.43
C THR A 15 19.96 13.33 5.50
N GLY A 16 18.98 14.07 6.02
CA GLY A 16 17.59 13.76 5.78
C GLY A 16 17.46 13.67 4.28
N VAL A 17 17.37 12.45 3.77
CA VAL A 17 17.00 12.21 2.39
C VAL A 17 15.67 12.94 2.23
N ALA A 18 15.59 13.83 1.24
CA ALA A 18 14.32 14.42 0.84
C ALA A 18 13.29 13.28 0.83
N THR A 19 12.10 13.53 1.38
CA THR A 19 10.97 12.60 1.33
C THR A 19 10.79 12.21 -0.13
N ALA A 20 11.36 11.08 -0.54
CA ALA A 20 11.17 10.56 -1.87
C ALA A 20 9.68 10.25 -1.95
N ASP A 21 9.04 10.72 -3.01
CA ASP A 21 7.59 10.61 -3.22
C ASP A 21 7.15 9.15 -3.44
N THR A 22 8.00 8.14 -3.20
CA THR A 22 7.70 6.71 -3.36
C THR A 22 6.69 6.22 -2.29
N TYR A 23 5.64 5.53 -2.71
CA TYR A 23 4.60 5.00 -1.80
C TYR A 23 3.99 3.68 -2.28
N ILE A 24 3.35 2.98 -1.35
CA ILE A 24 2.40 1.89 -1.64
C ILE A 24 0.99 2.35 -1.26
N GLY A 25 0.08 2.32 -2.24
CA GLY A 25 -1.29 2.78 -2.13
C GLY A 25 -2.33 1.70 -2.43
N MET A 26 -3.60 2.08 -2.27
CA MET A 26 -4.77 1.24 -2.57
C MET A 26 -5.81 2.02 -3.36
N TYR A 27 -6.56 1.35 -4.25
CA TYR A 27 -7.73 1.90 -4.93
C TYR A 27 -8.75 0.79 -5.25
N ALA A 28 -10.02 1.13 -5.52
CA ALA A 28 -11.04 0.14 -5.89
C ALA A 28 -11.25 0.03 -7.40
N ALA A 29 -11.88 -1.07 -7.83
CA ALA A 29 -12.37 -1.19 -9.20
C ALA A 29 -13.37 -0.06 -9.58
N PRO A 30 -13.31 0.46 -10.82
CA PRO A 30 -14.16 1.57 -11.28
C PRO A 30 -15.66 1.27 -11.34
N THR A 31 -16.09 0.02 -11.12
CA THR A 31 -17.51 -0.34 -11.10
C THR A 31 -18.26 0.21 -9.89
N ALA A 32 -17.57 0.81 -8.91
CA ALA A 32 -18.06 1.78 -7.92
C ALA A 32 -19.24 1.39 -7.01
N THR A 33 -19.93 0.26 -7.24
CA THR A 33 -21.06 -0.18 -6.39
C THR A 33 -20.65 -0.37 -4.93
N GLU A 34 -19.37 -0.64 -4.71
CA GLU A 34 -18.72 -0.97 -3.43
C GLU A 34 -18.39 0.27 -2.60
N CYS A 35 -18.51 1.47 -3.20
CA CYS A 35 -18.29 2.75 -2.54
C CYS A 35 -19.49 3.33 -1.83
N TYR A 36 -20.67 2.76 -2.08
CA TYR A 36 -21.92 3.21 -1.50
C TYR A 36 -22.23 2.37 -0.28
N ALA A 37 -22.60 3.01 0.83
CA ALA A 37 -23.04 2.29 2.02
C ALA A 37 -24.19 1.35 1.70
N GLY A 38 -24.02 0.11 2.17
CA GLY A 38 -24.94 -0.99 1.92
C GLY A 38 -24.34 -1.95 0.90
N THR A 39 -23.22 -2.59 1.27
CA THR A 39 -22.68 -3.73 0.53
C THR A 39 -23.81 -4.63 0.11
N SER A 40 -24.09 -4.67 -1.19
CA SER A 40 -25.01 -5.63 -1.75
C SER A 40 -24.40 -7.00 -1.52
N VAL A 41 -24.99 -7.77 -0.60
CA VAL A 41 -24.60 -9.15 -0.33
C VAL A 41 -24.44 -9.87 -1.67
N TYR A 42 -23.39 -10.69 -1.79
CA TYR A 42 -23.02 -11.41 -3.02
C TYR A 42 -22.42 -10.54 -4.15
N THR A 43 -21.95 -9.33 -3.85
CA THR A 43 -21.11 -8.54 -4.76
C THR A 43 -19.69 -8.49 -4.21
N ALA A 44 -18.69 -8.82 -5.03
CA ALA A 44 -17.29 -8.71 -4.64
C ALA A 44 -16.84 -7.25 -4.68
N THR A 45 -16.07 -6.84 -3.68
CA THR A 45 -15.31 -5.57 -3.69
C THR A 45 -13.85 -5.85 -4.01
N THR A 46 -13.32 -5.30 -5.09
CA THR A 46 -11.91 -5.51 -5.45
C THR A 46 -11.09 -4.27 -5.11
N VAL A 47 -10.12 -4.44 -4.19
CA VAL A 47 -9.13 -3.42 -3.82
C VAL A 47 -7.80 -3.78 -4.44
N TYR A 48 -7.25 -2.90 -5.26
CA TYR A 48 -5.95 -3.04 -5.90
C TYR A 48 -4.86 -2.38 -5.07
N PHE A 49 -3.68 -2.99 -5.07
CA PHE A 49 -2.47 -2.48 -4.42
C PHE A 49 -1.46 -2.08 -5.48
N THR A 50 -0.95 -0.85 -5.38
CA THR A 50 0.06 -0.31 -6.30
C THR A 50 1.23 0.28 -5.55
N ALA A 51 2.42 0.11 -6.11
CA ALA A 51 3.60 0.87 -5.77
C ALA A 51 3.77 1.99 -6.79
N TRP A 52 4.11 3.19 -6.30
CA TRP A 52 4.62 4.25 -7.15
C TRP A 52 6.07 4.51 -6.78
N VAL A 53 6.90 4.63 -7.82
CA VAL A 53 8.30 4.97 -7.71
C VAL A 53 8.56 6.28 -8.42
N ASP A 54 9.28 7.18 -7.75
CA ASP A 54 9.65 8.47 -8.30
C ASP A 54 10.44 8.31 -9.61
N THR A 55 10.37 9.29 -10.48
CA THR A 55 11.12 9.37 -11.74
C THR A 55 12.64 9.28 -11.59
N ASP A 56 13.17 9.60 -10.41
CA ASP A 56 14.59 9.40 -10.06
C ASP A 56 14.92 7.95 -9.67
N TRP A 57 13.91 7.07 -9.54
CA TRP A 57 14.07 5.63 -9.41
C TRP A 57 14.44 5.04 -10.76
N SER A 58 15.73 4.73 -10.96
CA SER A 58 16.23 4.19 -12.24
C SER A 58 16.01 2.67 -12.42
N GLY A 59 15.47 1.98 -11.41
CA GLY A 59 15.30 0.52 -11.40
C GLY A 59 13.88 0.02 -11.64
N GLU A 60 13.73 -1.28 -11.74
CA GLU A 60 12.44 -1.97 -11.65
C GLU A 60 12.22 -2.47 -10.21
N ILE A 61 10.98 -2.71 -9.80
CA ILE A 61 10.66 -3.23 -8.47
C ILE A 61 10.85 -4.75 -8.48
N SER A 62 11.80 -5.24 -7.71
CA SER A 62 12.09 -6.67 -7.55
C SER A 62 11.38 -7.27 -6.33
N ALA A 63 11.08 -6.48 -5.30
CA ALA A 63 10.30 -6.92 -4.14
C ALA A 63 9.57 -5.76 -3.45
N ALA A 64 8.56 -6.11 -2.66
CA ALA A 64 7.81 -5.19 -1.80
C ALA A 64 7.49 -5.85 -0.46
N GLU A 65 7.49 -5.09 0.64
CA GLU A 65 7.06 -5.57 1.95
C GLU A 65 6.18 -4.54 2.67
N PHE A 66 5.01 -4.98 3.14
CA PHE A 66 4.03 -4.13 3.83
C PHE A 66 3.05 -4.95 4.67
N TYR A 67 2.19 -4.29 5.45
CA TYR A 67 0.94 -4.88 5.93
C TYR A 67 -0.21 -3.89 5.80
N VAL A 68 -1.44 -4.39 5.91
CA VAL A 68 -2.64 -3.59 5.97
C VAL A 68 -3.21 -3.59 7.38
N GLU A 69 -3.17 -2.43 8.01
CA GLU A 69 -3.84 -2.18 9.28
C GLU A 69 -5.35 -2.05 9.09
N ASN A 70 -6.08 -2.58 10.07
CA ASN A 70 -7.54 -2.70 10.02
C ASN A 70 -8.04 -3.53 8.83
N PHE A 71 -7.29 -4.55 8.42
CA PHE A 71 -7.75 -5.50 7.40
C PHE A 71 -8.93 -6.34 7.95
N PRO A 72 -10.06 -6.46 7.23
CA PRO A 72 -11.23 -7.16 7.75
C PRO A 72 -10.98 -8.67 7.86
N GLU A 73 -11.55 -9.31 8.87
CA GLU A 73 -11.45 -10.76 9.06
C GLU A 73 -12.69 -11.46 8.51
N ALA A 74 -12.52 -12.50 7.68
CA ALA A 74 -13.63 -13.20 7.03
C ALA A 74 -14.66 -13.78 8.01
N ALA A 75 -14.23 -14.33 9.15
CA ALA A 75 -15.04 -14.80 10.30
C ALA A 75 -16.41 -15.48 9.99
N GLY A 76 -16.58 -16.11 8.82
CA GLY A 76 -17.86 -16.68 8.36
C GLY A 76 -18.88 -15.65 7.86
N MET A 77 -18.51 -14.37 7.80
CA MET A 77 -19.34 -13.25 7.32
C MET A 77 -19.01 -12.84 5.88
N GLY A 78 -17.93 -13.38 5.31
CA GLY A 78 -17.60 -13.28 3.89
C GLY A 78 -16.41 -14.14 3.47
N VAL A 79 -15.91 -13.89 2.26
CA VAL A 79 -14.72 -14.53 1.69
C VAL A 79 -13.73 -13.44 1.29
N ILE A 80 -12.46 -13.66 1.60
CA ILE A 80 -11.35 -12.81 1.19
C ILE A 80 -10.48 -13.62 0.23
N THR A 81 -10.21 -13.08 -0.95
CA THR A 81 -9.29 -13.68 -1.92
C THR A 81 -8.17 -12.70 -2.19
N GLU A 82 -6.92 -13.10 -1.93
CA GLU A 82 -5.74 -12.31 -2.25
C GLU A 82 -5.17 -12.77 -3.61
N ASN A 83 -5.02 -11.85 -4.56
CA ASN A 83 -4.50 -12.10 -5.90
C ASN A 83 -3.24 -11.24 -6.14
N TRP A 84 -2.07 -11.82 -5.89
CA TRP A 84 -0.80 -11.10 -6.05
C TRP A 84 -0.25 -11.26 -7.47
N ASN A 85 0.44 -10.24 -8.01
CA ASN A 85 1.09 -10.32 -9.33
C ASN A 85 2.40 -11.13 -9.31
N THR A 86 2.57 -11.99 -8.32
CA THR A 86 3.68 -12.93 -8.17
C THR A 86 3.24 -14.17 -7.40
N ASP A 87 3.89 -15.29 -7.70
CA ASP A 87 3.74 -16.54 -6.93
C ASP A 87 4.65 -16.56 -5.68
N LEU A 88 5.65 -15.67 -5.60
CA LEU A 88 6.58 -15.61 -4.48
C LEU A 88 6.04 -14.69 -3.39
N VAL A 89 5.13 -15.26 -2.59
CA VAL A 89 4.44 -14.58 -1.50
C VAL A 89 4.82 -15.21 -0.16
N ILE A 90 5.27 -14.39 0.78
CA ILE A 90 5.60 -14.81 2.15
C ILE A 90 4.78 -13.99 3.14
N GLY A 91 4.15 -14.66 4.10
CA GLY A 91 3.37 -14.01 5.17
C GLY A 91 1.91 -13.81 4.80
N VAL A 92 1.26 -12.86 5.46
CA VAL A 92 -0.16 -12.53 5.29
C VAL A 92 -0.37 -11.04 5.40
N ILE A 93 -1.29 -10.48 4.60
CA ILE A 93 -1.46 -9.03 4.47
C ILE A 93 -1.82 -8.33 5.79
N SER A 94 -2.53 -8.99 6.71
CA SER A 94 -2.95 -8.41 8.00
C SER A 94 -1.84 -8.29 9.04
N TYR A 95 -0.67 -8.89 8.79
CA TYR A 95 0.47 -8.88 9.72
C TYR A 95 1.75 -8.36 9.04
N GLY A 96 2.03 -8.85 7.84
CA GLY A 96 3.25 -8.57 7.09
C GLY A 96 3.32 -9.52 5.91
N ILE A 97 3.28 -8.97 4.71
CA ILE A 97 3.42 -9.68 3.44
C ILE A 97 4.69 -9.20 2.74
N ALA A 98 5.47 -10.15 2.24
CA ALA A 98 6.59 -9.90 1.35
C ALA A 98 6.30 -10.52 -0.02
N LEU A 99 6.47 -9.72 -1.06
CA LEU A 99 6.26 -10.08 -2.47
C LEU A 99 7.60 -9.97 -3.19
N ALA A 100 7.95 -10.96 -4.01
CA ALA A 100 9.13 -10.89 -4.89
C ALA A 100 8.71 -11.11 -6.34
N PHE A 101 9.14 -10.25 -7.26
CA PHE A 101 8.66 -10.23 -8.64
C PHE A 101 9.71 -10.79 -9.61
N ASN A 102 9.27 -11.69 -10.49
CA ASN A 102 10.08 -12.21 -11.59
C ASN A 102 9.19 -12.47 -12.83
N PRO A 103 9.22 -11.61 -13.86
CA PRO A 103 10.13 -10.47 -14.01
C PRO A 103 9.83 -9.33 -13.01
N PRO A 104 10.81 -8.45 -12.73
CA PRO A 104 10.59 -7.22 -11.96
C PRO A 104 9.49 -6.34 -12.57
N LEU A 105 8.84 -5.52 -11.75
CA LEU A 105 7.78 -4.63 -12.19
C LEU A 105 8.35 -3.27 -12.62
N SER A 106 8.03 -2.83 -13.83
CA SER A 106 8.44 -1.52 -14.32
C SER A 106 7.62 -0.39 -13.69
N GLY A 107 8.28 0.71 -13.35
CA GLY A 107 7.65 1.94 -12.84
C GLY A 107 7.17 2.89 -13.96
N PRO A 108 6.68 4.09 -13.60
CA PRO A 108 6.59 4.64 -12.25
C PRO A 108 5.43 4.08 -11.43
N LEU A 109 4.42 3.47 -12.06
CA LEU A 109 3.29 2.83 -11.38
C LEU A 109 3.32 1.33 -11.64
N ALA A 110 3.39 0.55 -10.56
CA ALA A 110 3.48 -0.91 -10.60
C ALA A 110 2.35 -1.55 -9.79
N ALA A 111 1.58 -2.43 -10.43
CA ALA A 111 0.53 -3.19 -9.76
C ALA A 111 1.15 -4.34 -8.95
N LEU A 112 0.97 -4.33 -7.63
CA LEU A 112 1.45 -5.37 -6.73
C LEU A 112 0.49 -6.56 -6.66
N GLY A 113 -0.82 -6.29 -6.76
CA GLY A 113 -1.88 -7.28 -6.72
C GLY A 113 -3.24 -6.67 -6.38
N SER A 114 -4.19 -7.51 -5.98
CA SER A 114 -5.51 -7.11 -5.52
C SER A 114 -6.03 -8.03 -4.40
N VAL A 115 -7.05 -7.56 -3.70
CA VAL A 115 -7.82 -8.32 -2.72
C VAL A 115 -9.29 -8.18 -3.06
N ASP A 116 -9.98 -9.31 -3.17
CA ASP A 116 -11.43 -9.37 -3.35
C ASP A 116 -12.11 -9.66 -2.01
N PHE A 117 -13.05 -8.80 -1.61
CA PHE A 117 -13.92 -9.00 -0.48
C PHE A 117 -15.32 -9.39 -0.97
N PHE A 118 -15.69 -10.66 -0.84
CA PHE A 118 -17.02 -11.13 -1.17
C PHE A 118 -17.88 -11.22 0.09
N THR A 119 -18.84 -10.32 0.24
CA THR A 119 -19.68 -10.26 1.44
C THR A 119 -20.85 -11.25 1.39
N THR A 120 -21.03 -12.00 2.49
CA THR A 120 -22.23 -12.83 2.73
C THR A 120 -23.14 -12.26 3.83
N ASP A 121 -22.65 -11.25 4.57
CA ASP A 121 -23.40 -10.50 5.59
C ASP A 121 -23.17 -9.00 5.38
N ALA A 122 -24.27 -8.25 5.19
CA ALA A 122 -24.23 -6.81 4.98
C ALA A 122 -23.62 -6.01 6.15
N ASN A 123 -23.47 -6.63 7.33
CA ASN A 123 -22.85 -6.02 8.51
C ASN A 123 -21.39 -6.43 8.71
N TRP A 124 -20.82 -7.26 7.83
CA TRP A 124 -19.44 -7.74 7.96
C TRP A 124 -18.44 -6.59 7.95
N ILE A 125 -18.53 -5.75 6.92
CA ILE A 125 -17.71 -4.55 6.77
C ILE A 125 -18.65 -3.37 7.07
N PRO A 126 -18.45 -2.64 8.19
CA PRO A 126 -19.32 -1.53 8.53
C PRO A 126 -19.13 -0.38 7.54
N ALA A 127 -20.03 0.60 7.62
CA ALA A 127 -19.91 1.81 6.80
C ALA A 127 -18.64 2.60 7.15
N ASP A 128 -18.12 3.33 6.16
CA ASP A 128 -16.94 4.20 6.30
C ASP A 128 -15.69 3.44 6.77
N TYR A 129 -15.47 2.24 6.22
CA TYR A 129 -14.39 1.37 6.64
C TYR A 129 -13.06 1.80 6.03
N SER A 130 -12.09 2.14 6.88
CA SER A 130 -10.75 2.56 6.46
C SER A 130 -9.71 1.48 6.71
N MET A 131 -8.85 1.24 5.73
CA MET A 131 -7.66 0.41 5.80
C MET A 131 -6.41 1.26 5.60
N TYR A 132 -5.27 0.83 6.12
CA TYR A 132 -4.01 1.59 6.01
C TYR A 132 -2.85 0.70 5.62
N VAL A 133 -2.11 1.06 4.57
CA VAL A 133 -0.83 0.44 4.26
C VAL A 133 0.22 0.95 5.25
N ARG A 134 0.91 0.03 5.89
CA ARG A 134 1.84 0.32 7.00
C ARG A 134 3.11 -0.53 6.89
N PRO A 135 4.20 -0.13 7.59
CA PRO A 135 5.41 -0.94 7.72
C PRO A 135 5.12 -2.33 8.26
N SER A 136 5.56 -3.37 7.54
CA SER A 136 5.35 -4.78 7.91
C SER A 136 5.66 -5.02 9.39
N ARG A 137 4.83 -5.81 10.09
CA ARG A 137 5.14 -6.22 11.48
C ARG A 137 6.16 -7.35 11.54
N ALA A 138 6.47 -7.96 10.39
CA ALA A 138 7.49 -8.99 10.26
C ALA A 138 8.89 -8.40 10.05
N SER A 139 8.99 -7.14 9.63
CA SER A 139 10.26 -6.45 9.41
C SER A 139 10.25 -5.02 9.98
N ASN A 140 11.27 -4.23 9.65
CA ASN A 140 11.46 -2.88 10.18
C ASN A 140 10.87 -1.79 9.27
N GLY A 141 10.11 -2.13 8.22
CA GLY A 141 9.78 -1.13 7.20
C GLY A 141 8.58 -1.39 6.32
N LEU A 142 8.14 -0.31 5.69
CA LEU A 142 7.32 -0.32 4.49
C LEU A 142 8.30 -0.15 3.34
N LEU A 143 8.53 -1.21 2.57
CA LEU A 143 9.72 -1.33 1.74
C LEU A 143 9.40 -1.65 0.29
N LEU A 144 10.18 -1.07 -0.61
CA LEU A 144 10.36 -1.53 -1.99
C LEU A 144 11.84 -1.86 -2.20
N VAL A 145 12.11 -2.88 -3.01
CA VAL A 145 13.47 -3.30 -3.36
C VAL A 145 13.64 -3.19 -4.86
N ASP A 146 14.73 -2.58 -5.31
CA ASP A 146 15.06 -2.52 -6.74
C ASP A 146 15.76 -3.79 -7.24
N THR A 147 16.06 -3.84 -8.53
CA THR A 147 16.76 -4.97 -9.17
C THR A 147 18.21 -5.16 -8.71
N ASP A 148 18.82 -4.14 -8.12
CA ASP A 148 20.17 -4.21 -7.55
C ASP A 148 20.16 -4.68 -6.09
N GLY A 149 18.97 -4.88 -5.51
CA GLY A 149 18.77 -5.31 -4.13
C GLY A 149 18.83 -4.18 -3.12
N ILE A 150 18.70 -2.91 -3.56
CA ILE A 150 18.66 -1.76 -2.67
C ILE A 150 17.25 -1.61 -2.10
N GLU A 151 17.17 -1.52 -0.77
CA GLU A 151 15.92 -1.31 -0.04
C GLU A 151 15.61 0.19 0.11
N TYR A 152 14.38 0.57 -0.20
CA TYR A 152 13.87 1.93 -0.05
C TYR A 152 12.71 1.92 0.94
N GLN A 153 12.76 2.79 1.94
CA GLN A 153 11.62 3.07 2.82
C GLN A 153 10.65 3.98 2.09
N VAL A 154 9.38 3.59 2.06
CA VAL A 154 8.35 4.27 1.27
C VAL A 154 7.15 4.68 2.13
N GLY A 155 6.35 5.62 1.64
CA GLY A 155 5.10 6.03 2.29
C GLY A 155 3.99 5.00 2.15
N GLY A 156 3.04 5.00 3.09
CA GLY A 156 1.81 4.20 3.01
C GLY A 156 0.60 5.06 2.69
N GLY A 157 -0.50 4.42 2.29
CA GLY A 157 -1.79 5.09 2.03
C GLY A 157 -2.89 4.66 3.00
N MET A 158 -3.90 5.51 3.16
CA MET A 158 -5.20 5.15 3.74
C MET A 158 -6.20 4.97 2.60
N PHE A 159 -7.13 4.03 2.77
CA PHE A 159 -8.20 3.78 1.81
C PHE A 159 -9.50 3.49 2.53
N THR A 160 -10.54 4.25 2.17
CA THR A 160 -11.89 4.16 2.76
C THR A 160 -12.89 3.71 1.71
N PHE A 161 -13.71 2.71 2.06
CA PHE A 161 -14.77 2.17 1.23
C PHE A 161 -16.06 1.93 2.02
N ASN A 162 -17.13 1.48 1.33
CA ASN A 162 -18.46 1.29 1.92
C ASN A 162 -19.00 2.57 2.62
N CYS A 163 -18.82 3.75 2.01
CA CYS A 163 -19.06 5.00 2.73
C CYS A 163 -20.54 5.35 2.84
N SER A 164 -20.92 5.84 4.02
CA SER A 164 -22.27 6.38 4.28
C SER A 164 -22.59 7.59 3.40
N ASN A 165 -21.56 8.38 3.11
CA ASN A 165 -21.59 9.44 2.12
C ASN A 165 -20.56 9.13 1.00
N PRO A 166 -21.01 8.94 -0.25
CA PRO A 166 -20.14 8.67 -1.40
C PRO A 166 -18.98 9.67 -1.55
N THR A 167 -19.18 10.95 -1.23
CA THR A 167 -18.11 11.97 -1.36
C THR A 167 -16.93 11.75 -0.42
N ASN A 168 -17.07 10.88 0.57
CA ASN A 168 -16.02 10.55 1.53
C ASN A 168 -15.25 9.27 1.13
N CYS A 169 -15.62 8.63 0.03
CA CYS A 169 -15.04 7.36 -0.41
C CYS A 169 -13.87 7.56 -1.36
N ASP A 170 -12.70 7.09 -0.92
CA ASP A 170 -11.48 7.07 -1.75
C ASP A 170 -11.68 6.17 -2.97
N CYS A 171 -12.56 5.18 -2.89
CA CYS A 171 -12.89 4.27 -3.99
C CYS A 171 -13.69 4.89 -5.15
N LEU A 172 -14.23 6.11 -4.99
CA LEU A 172 -14.84 6.88 -6.09
C LEU A 172 -13.85 7.84 -6.75
N GLU A 173 -12.69 8.08 -6.11
CA GLU A 173 -11.62 8.84 -6.72
C GLU A 173 -10.96 7.94 -7.79
N GLY A 174 -10.90 8.46 -9.02
CA GLY A 174 -10.64 7.68 -10.22
C GLY A 174 -9.35 6.84 -10.14
N VAL A 175 -9.51 5.60 -10.59
CA VAL A 175 -8.49 4.60 -10.96
C VAL A 175 -7.14 5.23 -11.26
N ALA A 176 -6.06 4.66 -10.70
CA ALA A 176 -4.72 4.92 -11.18
C ALA A 176 -4.61 4.46 -12.65
N THR A 177 -4.91 5.35 -13.59
CA THR A 177 -4.59 5.20 -15.00
C THR A 177 -3.18 5.74 -15.23
N ASP A 178 -2.53 5.35 -16.33
CA ASP A 178 -1.22 5.90 -16.73
C ASP A 178 -1.25 7.45 -16.89
N ASP A 179 -2.45 8.03 -16.99
CA ASP A 179 -2.74 9.47 -17.08
C ASP A 179 -3.26 10.09 -15.76
N ALA A 180 -3.37 9.32 -14.67
CA ALA A 180 -3.88 9.81 -13.40
C ALA A 180 -2.83 10.65 -12.67
N ASN A 181 -3.00 11.97 -12.69
CA ASN A 181 -2.24 12.88 -11.84
C ASN A 181 -2.69 12.69 -10.38
N TRP A 182 -1.78 12.22 -9.54
CA TRP A 182 -1.99 11.89 -8.12
C TRP A 182 -2.48 13.02 -7.19
N SER A 183 -2.86 14.20 -7.71
CA SER A 183 -3.70 15.14 -6.96
C SER A 183 -5.06 14.57 -6.53
N SER A 184 -5.49 13.45 -7.13
CA SER A 184 -6.76 12.77 -6.83
C SER A 184 -6.61 11.45 -6.11
N VAL A 185 -5.39 10.96 -5.86
CA VAL A 185 -5.21 9.83 -4.97
C VAL A 185 -4.55 10.42 -3.75
N LYS A 186 -5.37 10.67 -2.71
CA LYS A 186 -4.87 11.23 -1.47
C LYS A 186 -3.93 10.21 -0.83
N ALA A 187 -2.64 10.28 -1.18
CA ALA A 187 -1.57 9.92 -0.29
C ALA A 187 -1.72 10.83 0.93
N LEU A 188 -2.49 10.35 1.90
CA LEU A 188 -2.77 11.07 3.13
C LEU A 188 -1.46 11.10 3.93
N TYR A 189 -0.85 12.29 3.95
CA TYR A 189 0.23 12.71 4.84
C TYR A 189 -0.10 12.47 6.32
#